data_AF-A0A6V8R0R9-F1
#
_entry.id   AF-A0A6V8R0R9-F1
#
_cell.length_a   1.000
_cell.length_b   1.000
_cell.length_c   1.000
_cell.angle_alpha   90.00
_cell.angle_beta   90.00
_cell.angle_gamma   90.00
#
_symmetry.space_group_name_H-M   'P 1'
#
loop_
_entity.id
_entity.type
_entity.pdbx_description
1 polymer ?
#
loop_
_entity_poly.entity_id
_entity_poly.type
_entity_poly.pdbx_seq_one_letter_code
_entity_poly.pdbx_strand_id
1 'polypeptide(L)'
;MDLAATHSHEITGSHFGNNTTINQVDFHYHSPNDKTREDDTKCLTDLRITDPRDDKTRIEATKGGLFEDSYRWILKHSDFQQWRDNEGSRLLWIKGDPGKGKTMLLCGIVNELSPQTRLQDQKANTLLSYFFCQAADERINSATAVLRGLIYLIVKQQPSLISHVQEKYKDGGKLLFEDVNAWTALLDIFLNILKDTSLERTYIIIDALDECVTDLPKLLDFVNTKH
;
A
#
# COMPACT_ATOMS: atom_id res chain seq x y z
N MET A 1 35.57 2.93 18.61
CA MET A 1 37.01 3.08 18.35
C MET A 1 37.65 1.81 18.87
N ASP A 2 38.04 0.95 17.93
CA ASP A 2 39.03 -0.15 17.97
C ASP A 2 38.98 -1.21 19.09
N LEU A 3 39.23 -2.50 18.83
CA LEU A 3 39.47 -3.27 17.61
C LEU A 3 39.29 -4.75 17.99
N ALA A 4 38.87 -5.55 17.01
CA ALA A 4 38.65 -6.99 17.12
C ALA A 4 39.94 -7.76 17.47
N ALA A 5 39.77 -8.89 18.14
CA ALA A 5 40.74 -9.98 18.13
C ALA A 5 40.00 -11.28 17.84
N THR A 6 40.21 -11.83 16.65
CA THR A 6 39.81 -13.20 16.31
C THR A 6 41.10 -13.96 16.04
N HIS A 7 41.36 -14.97 16.88
CA HIS A 7 42.56 -15.78 16.87
C HIS A 7 42.67 -16.61 15.59
N SER A 8 43.84 -16.58 14.95
CA SER A 8 44.27 -17.60 14.00
C SER A 8 44.96 -18.73 14.76
N HIS A 9 44.67 -19.97 14.38
CA HIS A 9 45.42 -21.15 14.81
C HIS A 9 46.30 -21.63 13.65
N GLU A 10 47.59 -21.80 13.95
CA GLU A 10 48.60 -22.28 13.03
C GLU A 10 48.86 -23.77 13.33
N ILE A 11 48.79 -24.62 12.31
CA ILE A 11 49.18 -26.03 12.40
C ILE A 11 50.53 -26.16 11.70
N THR A 12 51.58 -26.49 12.46
CA THR A 12 52.88 -26.85 11.91
C THR A 12 53.08 -28.35 11.98
N GLY A 13 53.54 -28.95 10.89
CA GLY A 13 53.98 -30.35 10.85
C GLY A 13 53.26 -31.24 9.85
N SER A 14 53.50 -31.03 8.55
CA SER A 14 53.54 -32.12 7.56
C SER A 14 54.30 -31.67 6.32
N HIS A 15 55.36 -32.38 5.94
CA HIS A 15 56.01 -32.22 4.64
C HIS A 15 55.07 -32.70 3.53
N PHE A 16 54.36 -31.77 2.91
CA PHE A 16 53.71 -31.98 1.61
C PHE A 16 54.08 -30.84 0.65
N GLY A 17 54.41 -31.23 -0.59
CA GLY A 17 55.06 -30.40 -1.59
C GLY A 17 54.31 -29.13 -2.00
N ASN A 18 55.05 -28.24 -2.66
CA ASN A 18 54.68 -26.89 -3.08
C ASN A 18 53.51 -26.82 -4.09
N ASN A 19 52.29 -27.25 -3.74
CA ASN A 19 51.06 -26.90 -4.47
C ASN A 19 49.80 -27.29 -3.67
N THR A 20 49.53 -26.62 -2.55
CA THR A 20 48.20 -26.67 -1.93
C THR A 20 47.62 -25.26 -1.91
N THR A 21 46.65 -25.01 -2.77
CA THR A 21 45.81 -23.79 -2.71
C THR A 21 44.54 -24.14 -1.93
N ILE A 22 44.39 -23.60 -0.73
CA ILE A 22 43.11 -23.64 -0.02
C ILE A 22 42.27 -22.48 -0.59
N ASN A 23 41.40 -22.79 -1.54
CA ASN A 23 40.39 -21.85 -1.98
C ASN A 23 39.28 -21.84 -0.92
N GLN A 24 39.20 -20.76 -0.14
CA GLN A 24 37.99 -20.46 0.60
C GLN A 24 36.93 -20.06 -0.42
N VAL A 25 36.15 -21.03 -0.89
CA VAL A 25 34.93 -20.75 -1.65
C VAL A 25 33.93 -20.24 -0.63
N ASP A 26 33.76 -18.92 -0.55
CA ASP A 26 32.68 -18.32 0.23
C ASP A 26 31.35 -18.72 -0.42
N PHE A 27 30.80 -19.85 0.02
CA PHE A 27 29.40 -20.16 -0.24
C PHE A 27 28.55 -19.16 0.54
N HIS A 28 28.20 -18.06 -0.11
CA HIS A 28 27.08 -17.23 0.32
C HIS A 28 25.82 -18.09 0.23
N TYR A 29 25.48 -18.74 1.33
CA TYR A 29 24.16 -19.35 1.51
C TYR A 29 23.13 -18.22 1.53
N HIS A 30 22.61 -17.88 0.36
CA HIS A 30 21.40 -17.09 0.27
C HIS A 30 20.26 -17.96 0.83
N SER A 31 19.76 -17.57 2.00
CA SER A 31 18.56 -18.20 2.55
C SER A 31 17.43 -18.03 1.53
N PRO A 32 16.62 -19.06 1.23
CA PRO A 32 15.45 -18.91 0.36
C PRO A 32 14.53 -17.76 0.81
N ASN A 33 14.51 -17.48 2.12
CA ASN A 33 13.76 -16.38 2.71
C ASN A 33 14.30 -14.98 2.35
N ASP A 34 15.59 -14.82 2.08
CA ASP A 34 16.17 -13.52 1.72
C ASP A 34 15.75 -13.12 0.31
N LYS A 35 15.85 -14.06 -0.63
CA LYS A 35 15.44 -13.80 -2.02
C LYS A 35 13.96 -13.45 -2.13
N THR A 36 13.08 -14.17 -1.43
CA THR A 36 11.63 -13.85 -1.42
C THR A 36 11.35 -12.48 -0.82
N ARG A 37 12.07 -12.07 0.24
CA ARG A 37 11.94 -10.74 0.83
C ARG A 37 12.44 -9.62 -0.09
N GLU A 38 13.52 -9.86 -0.82
CA GLU A 38 14.01 -8.94 -1.84
C GLU A 38 13.02 -8.79 -2.99
N ASP A 39 12.46 -9.90 -3.48
CA ASP A 39 11.44 -9.91 -4.53
C ASP A 39 10.18 -9.15 -4.08
N ASP A 40 9.72 -9.36 -2.84
CA ASP A 40 8.58 -8.63 -2.26
C ASP A 40 8.87 -7.15 -2.12
N THR A 41 10.07 -6.79 -1.69
CA THR A 41 10.50 -5.39 -1.55
C THR A 41 10.54 -4.71 -2.92
N LYS A 42 11.06 -5.39 -3.94
CA LYS A 42 11.10 -4.89 -5.32
C LYS A 42 9.70 -4.75 -5.90
N CYS A 43 8.84 -5.77 -5.75
CA CYS A 43 7.44 -5.72 -6.17
C CYS A 43 6.71 -4.54 -5.54
N LEU A 44 6.85 -4.34 -4.23
CA LEU A 44 6.19 -3.25 -3.53
C LEU A 44 6.74 -1.87 -3.93
N THR A 45 8.04 -1.79 -4.24
CA THR A 45 8.68 -0.59 -4.77
C THR A 45 8.14 -0.22 -6.15
N ASP A 46 8.03 -1.20 -7.05
CA ASP A 46 7.47 -0.99 -8.38
C ASP A 46 5.97 -0.68 -8.32
N LEU A 47 5.23 -1.26 -7.37
CA LEU A 47 3.82 -0.95 -7.17
C LEU A 47 3.61 0.50 -6.72
N ARG A 48 4.50 1.03 -5.87
CA ARG A 48 4.40 2.37 -5.27
C ARG A 48 4.64 3.47 -6.31
N ILE A 49 3.62 4.28 -6.58
CA ILE A 49 3.77 5.57 -7.29
C ILE A 49 4.17 6.67 -6.30
N THR A 50 3.47 6.70 -5.18
CA THR A 50 3.61 7.61 -4.04
C THR A 50 3.19 6.85 -2.78
N ASP A 51 3.41 7.42 -1.60
CA ASP A 51 2.79 6.92 -0.38
C ASP A 51 1.58 7.81 -0.02
N PRO A 52 0.35 7.26 -0.04
CA PRO A 52 -0.84 8.04 0.29
C PRO A 52 -0.77 8.74 1.66
N ARG A 53 0.02 8.21 2.62
CA ARG A 53 0.26 8.84 3.93
C ARG A 53 1.05 10.14 3.82
N ASP A 54 2.06 10.15 2.96
CA ASP A 54 2.86 11.34 2.68
C ASP A 54 2.02 12.36 1.90
N ASP A 55 1.18 11.89 0.96
CA ASP A 55 0.25 12.76 0.23
C ASP A 55 -0.75 13.44 1.15
N LYS A 56 -1.37 12.68 2.06
CA LYS A 56 -2.26 13.24 3.09
C LYS A 56 -1.54 14.31 3.92
N THR A 57 -0.33 14.01 4.38
CA THR A 57 0.49 14.95 5.18
C THR A 57 0.78 16.24 4.40
N ARG A 58 1.17 16.13 3.14
CA ARG A 58 1.42 17.27 2.25
C ARG A 58 0.15 18.06 1.96
N ILE A 59 -0.99 17.39 1.72
CA ILE A 59 -2.29 18.01 1.46
C ILE A 59 -2.72 18.84 2.67
N GLU A 60 -2.64 18.27 3.88
CA GLU A 60 -2.98 18.98 5.11
C GLU A 60 -2.10 20.22 5.29
N ALA A 61 -0.78 20.08 5.12
CA ALA A 61 0.15 21.20 5.24
C ALA A 61 -0.14 22.32 4.21
N THR A 62 -0.41 21.95 2.96
CA THR A 62 -0.62 22.92 1.87
C THR A 62 -1.99 23.62 1.98
N LYS A 63 -2.98 22.97 2.60
CA LYS A 63 -4.34 23.52 2.78
C LYS A 63 -4.55 24.24 4.13
N GLY A 64 -3.46 24.55 4.85
CA GLY A 64 -3.51 25.34 6.09
C GLY A 64 -3.73 24.53 7.37
N GLY A 65 -3.54 23.21 7.32
CA GLY A 65 -3.73 22.29 8.44
C GLY A 65 -5.16 21.76 8.54
N LEU A 66 -5.32 20.71 9.34
CA LEU A 66 -6.62 20.10 9.61
C LEU A 66 -7.23 20.70 10.88
N PHE A 67 -8.42 21.29 10.75
CA PHE A 67 -9.19 21.80 11.88
C PHE A 67 -10.22 20.78 12.34
N GLU A 68 -10.11 20.29 13.57
CA GLU A 68 -10.91 19.16 14.08
C GLU A 68 -12.42 19.39 14.00
N ASP A 69 -12.87 20.59 14.39
CA ASP A 69 -14.30 20.90 14.41
C ASP A 69 -14.91 21.01 12.99
N SER A 70 -14.09 21.08 11.94
CA SER A 70 -14.59 21.13 10.55
C SER A 70 -15.17 19.80 10.05
N TYR A 71 -14.79 18.68 10.66
CA TYR A 71 -15.25 17.35 10.24
C TYR A 71 -16.07 16.61 11.29
N ARG A 72 -15.98 16.95 12.58
CA ARG A 72 -16.67 16.23 13.67
C ARG A 72 -18.17 16.01 13.47
N TRP A 73 -18.84 16.90 12.76
CA TRP A 73 -20.26 16.76 12.46
C TRP A 73 -20.59 15.47 11.68
N ILE A 74 -19.68 15.01 10.79
CA ILE A 74 -19.92 13.82 9.96
C ILE A 74 -19.94 12.54 10.80
N LEU A 75 -19.19 12.50 11.90
CA LEU A 75 -19.09 11.35 12.80
C LEU A 75 -20.43 11.04 13.49
N LYS A 76 -21.30 12.04 13.56
CA LYS A 76 -22.67 11.95 14.11
C LYS A 76 -23.73 11.82 13.02
N HIS A 77 -23.36 11.90 11.75
CA HIS A 77 -24.30 11.78 10.64
C HIS A 77 -24.74 10.33 10.47
N SER A 78 -26.04 10.09 10.32
CA SER A 78 -26.61 8.74 10.24
C SER A 78 -25.99 7.92 9.13
N ASP A 79 -25.81 8.51 7.95
CA ASP A 79 -25.32 7.79 6.77
C ASP A 79 -23.85 7.39 6.94
N PHE A 80 -23.05 8.20 7.65
CA PHE A 80 -21.67 7.86 7.98
C PHE A 80 -21.61 6.72 8.99
N GLN A 81 -22.42 6.78 10.06
CA GLN A 81 -22.50 5.70 11.04
C GLN A 81 -22.99 4.40 10.40
N GLN A 82 -23.98 4.49 9.50
CA GLN A 82 -24.46 3.33 8.78
C GLN A 82 -23.36 2.71 7.89
N TRP A 83 -22.63 3.52 7.13
CA TRP A 83 -21.50 3.03 6.32
C TRP A 83 -20.36 2.46 7.18
N ARG A 84 -20.05 3.09 8.32
CA ARG A 84 -18.96 2.65 9.19
C ARG A 84 -19.32 1.36 9.93
N ASP A 85 -20.52 1.26 10.48
CA ASP A 85 -20.87 0.22 11.46
C ASP A 85 -21.63 -0.97 10.85
N ASN A 86 -22.32 -0.80 9.72
CA ASN A 86 -23.20 -1.81 9.14
C ASN A 86 -22.58 -2.55 7.94
N GLU A 87 -22.55 -3.89 7.99
CA GLU A 87 -22.01 -4.74 6.91
C GLU A 87 -22.80 -4.69 5.59
N GLY A 88 -24.07 -4.24 5.64
CA GLY A 88 -24.95 -4.10 4.48
C GLY A 88 -24.81 -2.80 3.70
N SER A 89 -24.19 -1.77 4.30
CA SER A 89 -23.96 -0.45 3.66
C SER A 89 -22.49 -0.29 3.29
N ARG A 90 -22.15 -0.61 2.04
CA ARG A 90 -20.75 -0.69 1.59
C ARG A 90 -20.22 0.58 0.91
N LEU A 91 -21.08 1.54 0.59
CA LEU A 91 -20.70 2.74 -0.18
C LEU A 91 -21.36 4.01 0.37
N LEU A 92 -20.54 5.03 0.61
CA LEU A 92 -20.95 6.37 1.01
C LEU A 92 -20.38 7.41 0.05
N TRP A 93 -21.25 8.14 -0.65
CA TRP A 93 -20.86 9.25 -1.51
C TRP A 93 -20.95 10.57 -0.74
N ILE A 94 -19.81 11.21 -0.48
CA ILE A 94 -19.76 12.58 0.06
C ILE A 94 -19.62 13.55 -1.10
N LYS A 95 -20.70 14.26 -1.42
CA LYS A 95 -20.76 15.24 -2.51
C LYS A 95 -20.90 16.65 -1.95
N GLY A 96 -20.37 17.63 -2.68
CA GLY A 96 -20.47 19.04 -2.34
C GLY A 96 -19.70 19.89 -3.35
N ASP A 97 -19.93 21.19 -3.34
CA ASP A 97 -19.32 22.08 -4.33
C ASP A 97 -17.79 22.13 -4.21
N PRO A 98 -17.07 22.48 -5.30
CA PRO A 98 -15.66 22.81 -5.22
C PRO A 98 -15.37 23.84 -4.11
N GLY A 99 -14.25 23.66 -3.40
CA GLY A 99 -13.83 24.58 -2.34
C GLY A 99 -14.56 24.44 -0.99
N LYS A 100 -15.52 23.51 -0.83
CA LYS A 100 -16.25 23.31 0.45
C LYS A 100 -15.53 22.45 1.50
N GLY A 101 -14.23 22.22 1.34
CA GLY A 101 -13.43 21.49 2.33
C GLY A 101 -13.57 19.96 2.33
N LYS A 102 -14.13 19.34 1.27
CA LYS A 102 -14.31 17.88 1.17
C LYS A 102 -13.03 17.07 1.42
N THR A 103 -11.91 17.48 0.81
CA THR A 103 -10.61 16.84 1.06
C THR A 103 -10.24 16.87 2.55
N MET A 104 -10.42 18.01 3.22
CA MET A 104 -10.10 18.15 4.65
C MET A 104 -11.05 17.34 5.53
N LEU A 105 -12.33 17.27 5.14
CA LEU A 105 -13.31 16.39 5.76
C LEU A 105 -12.87 14.92 5.69
N LEU A 106 -12.43 14.45 4.51
CA LEU A 106 -11.92 13.08 4.34
C LEU A 106 -10.60 12.84 5.07
N CYS A 107 -9.69 13.83 5.13
CA CYS A 107 -8.50 13.75 5.99
C CYS A 107 -8.87 13.54 7.46
N GLY A 108 -9.89 14.26 7.95
CA GLY A 108 -10.45 14.09 9.29
C GLY A 108 -11.02 12.70 9.51
N ILE A 109 -11.82 12.19 8.58
CA ILE A 109 -12.35 10.82 8.65
C ILE A 109 -11.21 9.78 8.70
N VAL A 110 -10.15 9.95 7.90
CA VAL A 110 -8.96 9.08 7.97
C VAL A 110 -8.33 9.12 9.36
N ASN A 111 -8.18 10.30 9.97
CA ASN A 111 -7.63 10.42 11.32
C ASN A 111 -8.49 9.74 12.38
N GLU A 112 -9.82 9.79 12.25
CA GLU A 112 -10.75 9.16 13.18
C GLU A 112 -10.79 7.63 13.05
N LEU A 113 -10.65 7.11 11.82
CA LEU A 113 -10.66 5.67 11.57
C LEU A 113 -9.29 5.03 11.85
N SER A 114 -8.18 5.77 11.71
CA SER A 114 -6.84 5.21 11.80
C SER A 114 -6.54 4.47 13.12
N PRO A 115 -6.87 4.99 14.32
CA PRO A 115 -6.55 4.36 15.60
C PRO A 115 -7.15 2.97 15.80
N GLN A 116 -8.28 2.68 15.15
CA GLN A 116 -8.99 1.39 15.22
C GLN A 116 -8.63 0.44 14.07
N THR A 117 -7.61 0.76 13.28
CA THR A 117 -7.18 -0.02 12.11
C THR A 117 -5.71 -0.39 12.22
N ARG A 118 -5.25 -1.35 11.39
CA ARG A 118 -3.84 -1.74 11.28
C ARG A 118 -2.90 -0.63 10.83
N LEU A 119 -3.44 0.52 10.41
CA LEU A 119 -2.62 1.68 10.12
C LEU A 119 -1.94 2.24 11.37
N GLN A 120 -2.57 2.13 12.55
CA GLN A 120 -2.01 2.60 13.83
C GLN A 120 -2.04 1.55 14.95
N ASP A 121 -2.88 0.52 14.86
CA ASP A 121 -2.91 -0.61 15.79
C ASP A 121 -2.70 -1.94 15.05
N GLN A 122 -1.48 -2.49 15.13
CA GLN A 122 -1.13 -3.76 14.49
C GLN A 122 -1.98 -4.97 14.95
N LYS A 123 -2.66 -4.86 16.09
CA LYS A 123 -3.56 -5.91 16.61
C LYS A 123 -4.99 -5.79 16.10
N ALA A 124 -5.36 -4.67 15.48
CA ALA A 124 -6.67 -4.51 14.88
C ALA A 124 -6.86 -5.50 13.73
N ASN A 125 -8.10 -5.87 13.44
CA ASN A 125 -8.44 -6.72 12.28
C ASN A 125 -8.99 -5.93 11.08
N THR A 126 -9.11 -4.61 11.23
CA THR A 126 -9.61 -3.72 10.18
C THR A 126 -8.45 -3.03 9.49
N LEU A 127 -8.48 -2.99 8.16
CA LEU A 127 -7.56 -2.20 7.35
C LEU A 127 -8.19 -0.86 6.96
N LEU A 128 -7.35 0.15 6.77
CA LEU A 128 -7.76 1.43 6.21
C LEU A 128 -6.87 1.79 5.03
N SER A 129 -7.46 1.86 3.84
CA SER A 129 -6.77 2.26 2.62
C SER A 129 -7.40 3.52 2.05
N TYR A 130 -6.58 4.42 1.55
CA TYR A 130 -7.08 5.66 0.97
C TYR A 130 -6.19 6.21 -0.14
N PHE A 131 -6.79 7.01 -0.99
CA PHE A 131 -6.11 7.67 -2.09
C PHE A 131 -6.71 9.07 -2.33
N PHE A 132 -5.86 10.06 -2.57
CA PHE A 132 -6.27 11.41 -2.89
C PHE A 132 -5.92 11.69 -4.34
N CYS A 133 -6.92 11.70 -5.23
CA CYS A 133 -6.71 12.12 -6.61
C CYS A 133 -6.25 13.58 -6.63
N GLN A 134 -5.30 13.89 -7.51
CA GLN A 134 -4.81 15.25 -7.71
C GLN A 134 -4.67 15.53 -9.20
N ALA A 135 -5.62 16.24 -9.80
CA ALA A 135 -5.67 16.47 -11.25
C ALA A 135 -4.37 17.08 -11.80
N ALA A 136 -3.72 17.93 -11.01
CA ALA A 136 -2.48 18.61 -11.37
C ALA A 136 -1.22 17.73 -11.33
N ASP A 137 -1.32 16.50 -10.83
CA ASP A 137 -0.21 15.54 -10.77
C ASP A 137 -0.55 14.31 -11.62
N GLU A 138 0.02 14.26 -12.82
CA GLU A 138 -0.19 13.19 -13.82
C GLU A 138 0.16 11.78 -13.29
N ARG A 139 0.93 11.68 -12.21
CA ARG A 139 1.28 10.39 -11.60
C ARG A 139 0.10 9.79 -10.85
N ILE A 140 -0.84 10.60 -10.36
CA ILE A 140 -1.90 10.20 -9.42
C ILE A 140 -3.30 10.65 -9.86
N ASN A 141 -3.50 10.81 -11.17
CA ASN A 141 -4.79 11.18 -11.76
C ASN A 141 -5.35 10.09 -12.69
N SER A 142 -4.96 8.83 -12.51
CA SER A 142 -5.45 7.69 -13.31
C SER A 142 -6.06 6.59 -12.44
N ALA A 143 -6.99 5.82 -13.03
CA ALA A 143 -7.64 4.72 -12.33
C ALA A 143 -6.64 3.63 -11.86
N THR A 144 -5.57 3.39 -12.63
CA THR A 144 -4.47 2.50 -12.23
C THR A 144 -3.68 3.06 -11.06
N ALA A 145 -3.44 4.38 -11.02
CA ALA A 145 -2.76 5.00 -9.88
C ALA A 145 -3.56 4.87 -8.58
N VAL A 146 -4.88 5.04 -8.66
CA VAL A 146 -5.79 4.80 -7.52
C VAL A 146 -5.65 3.37 -7.01
N LEU A 147 -5.78 2.35 -7.88
CA LEU A 147 -5.64 0.95 -7.45
C LEU A 147 -4.25 0.64 -6.87
N ARG A 148 -3.18 1.15 -7.50
CA ARG A 148 -1.80 0.97 -7.00
C ARG A 148 -1.62 1.53 -5.60
N GLY A 149 -2.10 2.75 -5.35
CA GLY A 149 -2.04 3.37 -4.03
C GLY A 149 -2.86 2.62 -2.98
N LEU A 150 -4.06 2.16 -3.36
CA LEU A 150 -4.93 1.39 -2.45
C LEU A 150 -4.33 0.03 -2.09
N ILE A 151 -3.84 -0.72 -3.08
CA ILE A 151 -3.17 -2.01 -2.87
C ILE A 151 -1.92 -1.82 -2.02
N TYR A 152 -1.08 -0.82 -2.35
CA TYR A 152 0.13 -0.52 -1.61
C TYR A 152 -0.16 -0.34 -0.12
N LEU A 153 -1.15 0.48 0.24
CA LEU A 153 -1.43 0.77 1.64
C LEU A 153 -2.04 -0.45 2.39
N ILE A 154 -2.81 -1.30 1.70
CA ILE A 154 -3.30 -2.57 2.25
C ILE A 154 -2.13 -3.51 2.56
N VAL A 155 -1.24 -3.73 1.59
CA VAL A 155 -0.08 -4.62 1.76
C VAL A 155 0.88 -4.09 2.83
N LYS A 156 1.03 -2.76 2.96
CA LYS A 156 1.83 -2.16 4.06
C LYS A 156 1.27 -2.48 5.45
N GLN A 157 -0.05 -2.60 5.60
CA GLN A 157 -0.70 -2.93 6.87
C GLN A 157 -0.75 -4.45 7.13
N GLN A 158 -0.81 -5.25 6.07
CA GLN A 158 -0.80 -6.71 6.16
C GLN A 158 0.13 -7.32 5.09
N PRO A 159 1.43 -7.48 5.41
CA PRO A 159 2.44 -7.89 4.44
C PRO A 159 2.17 -9.24 3.74
N SER A 160 1.43 -10.16 4.38
CA SER A 160 1.11 -11.47 3.78
C SER A 160 0.31 -11.35 2.47
N LEU A 161 -0.42 -10.25 2.28
CA LEU A 161 -1.23 -9.99 1.08
C LEU A 161 -0.39 -9.66 -0.16
N ILE A 162 0.94 -9.45 -0.01
CA ILE A 162 1.85 -9.27 -1.15
C ILE A 162 1.82 -10.49 -2.08
N SER A 163 1.47 -11.67 -1.56
CA SER A 163 1.34 -12.91 -2.32
C SER A 163 0.39 -12.77 -3.53
N HIS A 164 -0.73 -12.06 -3.38
CA HIS A 164 -1.68 -11.77 -4.47
C HIS A 164 -1.08 -10.90 -5.57
N VAL A 165 -0.18 -9.98 -5.20
CA VAL A 165 0.52 -9.12 -6.16
C VAL A 165 1.62 -9.93 -6.86
N GLN A 166 2.37 -10.71 -6.09
CA GLN A 166 3.47 -11.54 -6.56
C GLN A 166 3.05 -12.61 -7.56
N GLU A 167 1.84 -13.16 -7.42
CA GLU A 167 1.30 -14.16 -8.34
C GLU A 167 1.38 -13.69 -9.80
N LYS A 168 1.10 -12.41 -10.06
CA LYS A 168 1.18 -11.82 -11.41
C LYS A 168 2.50 -11.11 -11.67
N TYR A 169 3.12 -10.53 -10.64
CA TYR A 169 4.32 -9.71 -10.78
C TYR A 169 5.56 -10.54 -11.18
N LYS A 170 5.63 -11.83 -10.83
CA LYS A 170 6.75 -12.70 -11.24
C LYS A 170 6.91 -12.82 -12.75
N ASP A 171 5.82 -12.78 -13.50
CA ASP A 171 5.83 -12.90 -14.96
C ASP A 171 5.92 -11.53 -15.65
N GLY A 172 5.15 -10.55 -15.16
CA GLY A 172 5.04 -9.23 -15.78
C GLY A 172 6.08 -8.19 -15.31
N GLY A 173 6.69 -8.40 -14.14
CA GLY A 173 7.54 -7.42 -13.47
C GLY A 173 6.84 -6.06 -13.34
N LYS A 174 7.62 -4.98 -13.51
CA LYS A 174 7.11 -3.61 -13.44
C LYS A 174 6.03 -3.30 -14.48
N LEU A 175 6.11 -3.92 -15.67
CA LEU A 175 5.17 -3.67 -16.77
C LEU A 175 3.74 -4.06 -16.41
N LEU A 176 3.56 -5.01 -15.47
CA LEU A 176 2.26 -5.35 -14.89
C LEU A 176 1.46 -4.13 -14.42
N PHE A 177 2.15 -3.08 -13.97
CA PHE A 177 1.55 -1.88 -13.39
C PHE A 177 1.51 -0.68 -14.36
N GLU A 178 2.13 -0.80 -15.54
CA GLU A 178 2.39 0.33 -16.45
C GLU A 178 1.89 0.09 -17.89
N ASP A 179 1.61 -1.15 -18.28
CA ASP A 179 1.19 -1.47 -19.64
C ASP A 179 -0.30 -1.22 -19.90
N VAL A 180 -0.73 -1.51 -21.14
CA VAL A 180 -2.12 -1.33 -21.60
C VAL A 180 -3.15 -2.19 -20.84
N ASN A 181 -2.71 -3.27 -20.19
CA ASN A 181 -3.54 -4.19 -19.42
C ASN A 181 -3.45 -3.96 -17.91
N ALA A 182 -2.67 -2.95 -17.46
CA ALA A 182 -2.44 -2.67 -16.05
C ALA A 182 -3.73 -2.53 -15.23
N TRP A 183 -4.76 -1.87 -15.78
CA TRP A 183 -6.06 -1.76 -15.12
C TRP A 183 -6.65 -3.15 -14.79
N THR A 184 -6.74 -4.02 -15.79
CA THR A 184 -7.31 -5.36 -15.64
C THR A 184 -6.52 -6.19 -14.64
N ALA A 185 -5.18 -6.13 -14.70
CA ALA A 185 -4.31 -6.84 -13.78
C ALA A 185 -4.44 -6.34 -12.34
N LEU A 186 -4.38 -5.03 -12.13
CA LEU A 186 -4.50 -4.41 -10.81
C LEU A 186 -5.88 -4.62 -10.20
N LEU A 187 -6.95 -4.55 -11.01
CA LEU A 187 -8.31 -4.78 -10.54
C LEU A 187 -8.47 -6.21 -10.05
N ASP A 188 -7.95 -7.19 -10.79
CA ASP A 188 -8.00 -8.60 -10.38
C ASP A 188 -7.20 -8.85 -9.09
N ILE A 189 -5.99 -8.28 -8.98
CA ILE A 189 -5.18 -8.32 -7.75
C ILE A 189 -5.96 -7.71 -6.57
N PHE A 190 -6.57 -6.53 -6.78
CA PHE A 190 -7.32 -5.85 -5.74
C PHE A 190 -8.53 -6.68 -5.27
N LEU A 191 -9.28 -7.26 -6.20
CA LEU A 191 -10.41 -8.13 -5.89
C LEU A 191 -9.98 -9.40 -5.17
N ASN A 192 -8.86 -10.01 -5.55
CA ASN A 192 -8.33 -11.20 -4.87
C ASN A 192 -7.89 -10.87 -3.44
N ILE A 193 -7.23 -9.72 -3.24
CA ILE A 193 -6.93 -9.20 -1.90
C ILE A 193 -8.20 -9.04 -1.08
N LEU A 194 -9.23 -8.34 -1.60
CA LEU A 194 -10.47 -8.10 -0.88
C LEU A 194 -11.28 -9.37 -0.56
N LYS A 195 -11.03 -10.46 -1.28
CA LYS A 195 -11.64 -11.78 -1.04
C LYS A 195 -10.78 -12.70 -0.15
N ASP A 196 -9.59 -12.26 0.25
CA ASP A 196 -8.71 -13.06 1.09
C ASP A 196 -9.38 -13.31 2.46
N THR A 197 -9.46 -14.58 2.84
CA THR A 197 -10.13 -15.03 4.08
C THR A 197 -9.51 -14.50 5.36
N SER A 198 -8.27 -13.97 5.31
CA SER A 198 -7.62 -13.34 6.46
C SER A 198 -8.05 -11.89 6.69
N LEU A 199 -8.82 -11.29 5.76
CA LEU A 199 -9.41 -9.97 5.93
C LEU A 199 -10.77 -10.07 6.60
N GLU A 200 -10.97 -9.26 7.64
CA GLU A 200 -12.27 -9.11 8.30
C GLU A 200 -13.01 -7.89 7.74
N ARG A 201 -12.34 -6.73 7.72
CA ARG A 201 -12.91 -5.48 7.23
C ARG A 201 -11.84 -4.58 6.64
N THR A 202 -12.18 -3.90 5.54
CA THR A 202 -11.30 -2.89 4.92
C THR A 202 -12.12 -1.64 4.61
N TYR A 203 -11.76 -0.51 5.22
CA TYR A 203 -12.26 0.80 4.81
C TYR A 203 -11.46 1.30 3.62
N ILE A 204 -12.14 1.76 2.57
CA ILE A 204 -11.54 2.37 1.37
C ILE A 204 -12.08 3.78 1.23
N ILE A 205 -11.19 4.76 1.12
CA ILE A 205 -11.55 6.17 0.93
C ILE A 205 -10.85 6.71 -0.32
N ILE A 206 -11.60 7.27 -1.26
CA ILE A 206 -11.05 7.92 -2.44
C ILE A 206 -11.55 9.36 -2.46
N ASP A 207 -10.65 10.34 -2.30
CA ASP A 207 -10.97 11.77 -2.43
C ASP A 207 -10.86 12.22 -3.88
N ALA A 208 -11.68 13.23 -4.23
CA ALA A 208 -11.66 13.92 -5.51
C ALA A 208 -11.68 12.94 -6.71
N LEU A 209 -12.55 11.92 -6.67
CA LEU A 209 -12.65 10.91 -7.71
C LEU A 209 -12.84 11.51 -9.12
N ASP A 210 -13.52 12.65 -9.20
CA ASP A 210 -13.73 13.46 -10.41
C ASP A 210 -12.44 14.08 -10.99
N GLU A 211 -11.36 14.15 -10.22
CA GLU A 211 -10.02 14.56 -10.68
C GLU A 211 -9.23 13.42 -11.35
N CYS A 212 -9.78 12.20 -11.41
CA CYS A 212 -9.23 11.11 -12.21
C CYS A 212 -9.48 11.39 -13.71
N VAL A 213 -8.41 11.63 -14.46
CA VAL A 213 -8.45 11.98 -15.89
C VAL A 213 -8.49 10.74 -16.78
N THR A 214 -7.73 9.71 -16.45
CA THR A 214 -7.61 8.49 -17.26
C THR A 214 -8.42 7.35 -16.66
N ASP A 215 -9.28 6.71 -17.47
CA ASP A 215 -10.08 5.52 -17.11
C ASP A 215 -11.08 5.72 -15.95
N LEU A 216 -11.48 6.97 -15.65
CA LEU A 216 -12.52 7.28 -14.66
C LEU A 216 -13.81 6.46 -14.84
N PRO A 217 -14.36 6.25 -16.05
CA PRO A 217 -15.55 5.40 -16.21
C PRO A 217 -15.36 3.98 -15.67
N LYS A 218 -14.18 3.38 -15.87
CA LYS A 218 -13.88 2.03 -15.34
C LYS A 218 -13.82 2.03 -13.82
N LEU A 219 -13.24 3.07 -13.24
CA LEU A 219 -13.17 3.24 -11.79
C LEU A 219 -14.57 3.44 -11.17
N LEU A 220 -15.43 4.24 -11.80
CA LEU A 220 -16.80 4.45 -11.38
C LEU A 220 -17.63 3.15 -11.46
N ASP A 221 -17.50 2.40 -12.55
CA ASP A 221 -18.18 1.10 -12.68
C ASP A 221 -17.73 0.14 -11.57
N PHE A 222 -16.44 0.11 -11.26
CA PHE A 222 -15.92 -0.69 -10.14
C PHE A 222 -16.54 -0.29 -8.80
N VAL A 223 -16.50 1.02 -8.45
CA VAL A 223 -17.00 1.54 -7.17
C VAL A 223 -18.51 1.32 -7.00
N ASN A 224 -19.28 1.40 -8.09
CA ASN A 224 -20.74 1.23 -8.04
C ASN A 224 -21.20 -0.24 -8.05
N THR A 225 -20.30 -1.18 -8.34
CA THR A 225 -20.64 -2.62 -8.36
C THR A 225 -20.55 -3.21 -6.96
N LYS A 226 -21.55 -4.00 -6.56
CA LYS A 226 -21.49 -4.78 -5.32
C LYS A 226 -20.57 -5.99 -5.53
N HIS A 227 -19.41 -5.97 -4.90
CA HIS A 227 -18.47 -7.10 -4.82
C HIS A 227 -18.60 -7.83 -3.50
#